data_AF-A0A958K043-F1
#
_entry.id   AF-A0A958K043-F1
#
_cell.length_a   1.000
_cell.length_b   1.000
_cell.length_c   1.000
_cell.angle_alpha   90.00
_cell.angle_beta   90.00
_cell.angle_gamma   90.00
#
_symmetry.space_group_name_H-M   'P 1'
#
loop_
_entity.id
_entity.type
_entity.pdbx_description
1 polymer ?
#
loop_
_entity_poly.entity_id
_entity_poly.type
_entity_poly.pdbx_seq_one_letter_code
_entity_poly.pdbx_strand_id
1 'polypeptide(L)'
;LINFLGGYTLKRFVLLLCLLFLISCDQGSENSEIQRLTKELDQTLQEAHEFFQGATSTGTGMATKEVEKLFTFEYRVEEFENSLTSEELQDKLQELGQERWECFHAEPLAKSLRFFCKRRPKTYLRYIPKLL
;
A
#
# COMPACT_ATOMS: atom_id res chain seq x y z
N LEU A 1 61.45 14.28 55.20
CA LEU A 1 60.31 14.78 54.38
C LEU A 1 60.06 13.85 53.18
N ILE A 2 59.96 12.52 53.41
CA ILE A 2 59.88 11.51 52.32
C ILE A 2 58.88 10.40 52.69
N ASN A 3 57.73 10.74 53.29
CA ASN A 3 56.68 9.75 53.61
C ASN A 3 55.26 10.29 53.37
N PHE A 4 55.07 11.18 52.38
CA PHE A 4 53.74 11.76 52.12
C PHE A 4 53.23 11.62 50.68
N LEU A 5 54.03 11.06 49.76
CA LEU A 5 53.70 11.00 48.33
C LEU A 5 53.23 9.61 47.82
N GLY A 6 53.37 8.54 48.62
CA GLY A 6 53.01 7.17 48.21
C GLY A 6 51.53 6.81 48.32
N GLY A 7 50.73 7.53 49.11
CA GLY A 7 49.31 7.22 49.31
C GLY A 7 48.36 7.77 48.23
N TYR A 8 48.75 8.86 47.57
CA TYR A 8 47.91 9.55 46.58
C TYR A 8 47.97 8.90 45.19
N THR A 9 49.08 8.25 44.86
CA THR A 9 49.27 7.56 43.57
C THR A 9 48.46 6.27 43.51
N LEU A 10 48.42 5.50 44.60
CA LEU A 10 47.64 4.26 44.67
C LEU A 10 46.12 4.51 44.59
N LYS A 11 45.61 5.53 45.31
CA LYS A 11 44.18 5.91 45.24
C LYS A 11 43.78 6.40 43.84
N ARG A 12 44.63 7.16 43.15
CA ARG A 12 44.38 7.59 41.77
C ARG A 12 44.41 6.42 40.78
N PHE A 13 45.30 5.46 40.99
CA PHE A 13 45.37 4.26 40.14
C PHE A 13 44.13 3.38 40.29
N VAL A 14 43.65 3.17 41.52
CA VAL A 14 42.40 2.43 41.78
C VAL A 14 41.20 3.14 41.20
N LEU A 15 41.12 4.48 41.31
CA LEU A 15 40.02 5.26 40.75
C LEU A 15 40.00 5.24 39.22
N LEU A 16 41.17 5.28 38.56
CA LEU A 16 41.31 5.10 37.12
C LEU A 16 40.92 3.68 36.67
N LEU A 17 41.30 2.65 37.42
CA LEU A 17 40.90 1.27 37.13
C LEU A 17 39.39 1.04 37.29
N CYS A 18 38.77 1.65 38.31
CA CYS A 18 37.31 1.61 38.47
C CYS A 18 36.58 2.35 37.35
N LEU A 19 37.09 3.49 36.89
CA LEU A 19 36.51 4.23 35.75
C LEU A 19 36.61 3.43 34.44
N LEU A 20 37.73 2.72 34.22
CA LEU A 20 37.88 1.84 33.05
C LEU A 20 36.91 0.65 33.10
N PHE A 21 36.67 0.06 34.28
CA PHE A 21 35.69 -1.02 34.43
C PHE A 21 34.24 -0.58 34.19
N LEU A 22 33.87 0.66 34.57
CA LEU A 22 32.53 1.18 34.34
C LEU A 22 32.25 1.47 32.86
N ILE A 23 33.25 1.89 32.09
CA ILE A 23 33.11 2.15 30.64
C ILE A 23 32.93 0.83 29.85
N SER A 24 33.49 -0.28 30.32
CA SER A 24 33.38 -1.58 29.65
C SER A 24 32.08 -2.35 29.91
N CYS A 25 31.18 -1.88 30.79
CA CYS A 25 29.96 -2.61 31.14
C CYS A 25 28.68 -2.20 30.37
N ASP A 26 28.71 -1.13 29.56
CA ASP A 26 27.48 -0.59 28.93
C ASP A 26 27.31 -0.96 27.43
N GLN A 27 28.41 -1.28 26.73
CA GLN A 27 28.39 -1.54 25.27
C GLN A 27 27.93 -2.95 24.84
N GLY A 28 27.72 -3.87 25.79
CA GLY A 28 27.33 -5.25 25.49
C GLY A 28 25.84 -5.45 25.21
N SER A 29 24.97 -4.61 25.78
CA SER A 29 23.51 -4.80 25.74
C SER A 29 22.87 -4.19 24.48
N GLU A 30 23.22 -2.94 24.15
CA GLU A 30 22.62 -2.19 23.03
C GLU A 30 22.95 -2.80 21.65
N ASN A 31 24.18 -3.28 21.48
CA ASN A 31 24.60 -3.97 20.26
C ASN A 31 23.83 -5.27 20.02
N SER A 32 23.40 -5.96 21.08
CA SER A 32 22.68 -7.23 20.97
C SER A 32 21.21 -7.04 20.56
N GLU A 33 20.56 -5.96 21.03
CA GLU A 33 19.19 -5.63 20.65
C GLU A 33 19.09 -5.12 19.21
N ILE A 34 20.02 -4.26 18.80
CA ILE A 34 20.09 -3.77 17.41
C ILE A 34 20.34 -4.93 16.44
N GLN A 35 21.26 -5.85 16.78
CA GLN A 35 21.51 -7.04 15.96
C GLN A 35 20.27 -7.93 15.87
N ARG A 36 19.52 -8.09 16.96
CA ARG A 36 18.27 -8.84 16.96
C ARG A 36 17.20 -8.19 16.08
N LEU A 37 17.01 -6.88 16.19
CA LEU A 37 16.07 -6.13 15.35
C LEU A 37 16.44 -6.18 13.87
N THR A 38 17.73 -6.10 13.56
CA THR A 38 18.22 -6.19 12.17
C THR A 38 17.97 -7.58 11.60
N LYS A 39 18.19 -8.62 12.42
CA LYS A 39 17.91 -10.01 12.03
C LYS A 39 16.42 -10.26 11.83
N GLU A 40 15.55 -9.74 12.70
CA GLU A 40 14.09 -9.86 12.54
C GLU A 40 13.60 -9.09 11.29
N LEU A 41 14.19 -7.93 10.99
CA LEU A 41 13.90 -7.16 9.78
C LEU A 41 14.31 -7.90 8.51
N ASP A 42 15.54 -8.41 8.45
CA ASP A 42 16.05 -9.16 7.30
C ASP A 42 15.22 -10.42 7.05
N GLN A 43 14.85 -11.13 8.12
CA GLN A 43 14.02 -12.32 8.01
C GLN A 43 12.62 -11.98 7.46
N THR A 44 12.00 -10.91 7.96
CA THR A 44 10.68 -10.47 7.47
C THR A 44 10.74 -10.03 6.01
N LEU A 45 11.79 -9.31 5.62
CA LEU A 45 12.00 -8.88 4.22
C LEU A 45 12.22 -10.08 3.30
N GLN A 46 12.95 -11.09 3.75
CA GLN A 46 13.22 -12.29 2.98
C GLN A 46 11.96 -13.14 2.80
N GLU A 47 11.15 -13.31 3.85
CA GLU A 47 9.85 -13.99 3.77
C GLU A 47 8.88 -13.26 2.83
N ALA A 48 8.83 -11.92 2.90
CA ALA A 48 8.03 -11.11 1.98
C ALA A 48 8.53 -11.27 0.53
N HIS A 49 9.84 -11.25 0.32
CA HIS A 49 10.45 -11.40 -1.00
C HIS A 49 10.17 -12.77 -1.62
N GLU A 50 10.27 -13.86 -0.86
CA GLU A 50 9.93 -15.21 -1.31
C GLU A 50 8.43 -15.35 -1.64
N PHE A 51 7.56 -14.74 -0.82
CA PHE A 51 6.12 -14.67 -1.09
C PHE A 51 5.82 -13.92 -2.40
N PHE A 52 6.45 -12.76 -2.61
CA PHE A 52 6.27 -12.00 -3.85
C PHE A 52 6.88 -12.69 -5.06
N GLN A 53 8.04 -13.34 -4.95
CA GLN A 53 8.63 -14.11 -6.04
C GLN A 53 7.74 -15.29 -6.45
N GLY A 54 7.18 -16.03 -5.48
CA GLY A 54 6.18 -17.07 -5.75
C GLY A 54 4.94 -16.51 -6.46
N ALA A 55 4.46 -15.34 -6.03
CA ALA A 55 3.32 -14.66 -6.65
C ALA A 55 3.63 -14.08 -8.05
N THR A 56 4.85 -13.66 -8.36
CA THR A 56 5.19 -13.05 -9.67
C THR A 56 5.17 -14.04 -10.83
N SER A 57 5.46 -15.33 -10.58
CA SER A 57 5.46 -16.38 -11.62
C SER A 57 4.06 -16.68 -12.19
N THR A 58 3.00 -16.43 -11.41
CA THR A 58 1.59 -16.59 -11.82
C THR A 58 0.84 -15.26 -11.91
N GLY A 59 1.28 -14.25 -11.17
CA GLY A 59 0.63 -12.95 -11.02
C GLY A 59 0.99 -11.91 -12.08
N THR A 60 2.11 -12.04 -12.78
CA THR A 60 2.49 -11.10 -13.85
C THR A 60 1.43 -11.02 -14.96
N GLY A 61 0.93 -12.18 -15.41
CA GLY A 61 -0.15 -12.23 -16.42
C GLY A 61 -1.52 -11.75 -15.92
N MET A 62 -1.78 -11.81 -14.62
CA MET A 62 -3.02 -11.27 -14.03
C MET A 62 -2.91 -9.76 -13.83
N ALA A 63 -1.76 -9.27 -13.36
CA ALA A 63 -1.49 -7.85 -13.16
C ALA A 63 -1.51 -7.08 -14.49
N THR A 64 -0.93 -7.63 -15.56
CA THR A 64 -0.99 -7.02 -16.90
C THR A 64 -2.43 -6.89 -17.40
N LYS A 65 -3.23 -7.96 -17.30
CA LYS A 65 -4.66 -7.94 -17.66
C LYS A 65 -5.46 -6.94 -16.84
N GLU A 66 -5.14 -6.77 -15.56
CA GLU A 66 -5.78 -5.76 -14.71
C GLU A 66 -5.41 -4.33 -15.12
N VAL A 67 -4.16 -4.08 -15.52
CA VAL A 67 -3.72 -2.79 -16.05
C VAL A 67 -4.38 -2.50 -17.40
N GLU A 68 -4.50 -3.50 -18.28
CA GLU A 68 -5.18 -3.35 -19.57
C GLU A 68 -6.63 -2.87 -19.41
N LYS A 69 -7.36 -3.39 -18.41
CA LYS A 69 -8.74 -2.97 -18.11
C LYS A 69 -8.88 -1.47 -17.81
N LEU A 70 -7.82 -0.79 -17.37
CA LEU A 70 -7.83 0.66 -17.14
C LEU A 70 -8.00 1.45 -18.45
N PHE A 71 -7.60 0.87 -19.57
CA PHE A 71 -7.64 1.51 -20.88
C PHE A 71 -8.81 1.07 -21.75
N THR A 72 -9.50 -0.02 -21.38
CA THR A 72 -10.69 -0.52 -22.08
C THR A 72 -11.98 0.20 -21.65
N PHE A 73 -12.92 0.35 -22.59
CA PHE A 73 -14.30 0.74 -22.32
C PHE A 73 -15.25 -0.34 -22.83
N GLU A 74 -16.28 -0.64 -22.06
CA GLU A 74 -17.46 -1.39 -22.49
C GLU A 74 -18.52 -0.39 -22.92
N TYR A 75 -19.26 -0.70 -23.99
CA TYR A 75 -20.34 0.15 -24.52
C TYR A 75 -21.67 -0.60 -24.48
N ARG A 76 -22.74 0.14 -24.23
CA ARG A 76 -24.11 -0.37 -24.21
C ARG A 76 -25.04 0.70 -24.80
N VAL A 77 -26.08 0.26 -25.50
CA VAL A 77 -27.13 1.12 -26.03
C VAL A 77 -28.43 0.74 -25.35
N GLU A 78 -29.11 1.72 -24.76
CA GLU A 78 -30.41 1.54 -24.12
C GLU A 78 -31.44 2.38 -24.84
N GLU A 79 -32.61 1.81 -25.12
CA GLU A 79 -33.72 2.52 -25.75
C GLU A 79 -34.90 2.56 -24.79
N PHE A 80 -35.39 3.77 -24.53
CA PHE A 80 -36.53 4.02 -23.66
C PHE A 80 -37.68 4.58 -24.48
N GLU A 81 -38.91 4.15 -24.24
CA GLU A 81 -40.06 4.70 -24.96
C GLU A 81 -40.28 6.18 -24.61
N ASN A 82 -40.72 6.98 -25.58
CA ASN A 82 -41.06 8.39 -25.35
C ASN A 82 -42.30 8.58 -24.47
N SER A 83 -43.04 7.49 -24.20
CA SER A 83 -44.20 7.45 -23.31
C SER A 83 -43.82 7.51 -21.83
N LEU A 84 -42.56 7.23 -21.49
CA LEU A 84 -42.08 7.23 -20.11
C LEU A 84 -42.17 8.64 -19.52
N THR A 85 -42.63 8.69 -18.27
CA THR A 85 -42.59 9.92 -17.49
C THR A 85 -41.14 10.28 -17.14
N SER A 86 -40.91 11.54 -16.77
CA SER A 86 -39.58 11.99 -16.33
C SER A 86 -39.07 11.23 -15.10
N GLU A 87 -39.97 10.80 -14.22
CA GLU A 87 -39.63 10.05 -13.00
C GLU A 87 -39.18 8.62 -13.35
N GLU A 88 -39.94 7.92 -14.19
CA GLU A 88 -39.57 6.57 -14.64
C GLU A 88 -38.25 6.57 -15.43
N LEU A 89 -38.03 7.59 -16.27
CA LEU A 89 -36.76 7.74 -16.98
C LEU A 89 -35.61 7.99 -16.01
N GLN A 90 -35.81 8.84 -14.99
CA GLN A 90 -34.81 9.09 -13.96
C GLN A 90 -34.45 7.80 -13.21
N ASP A 91 -35.43 6.99 -12.83
CA ASP A 91 -35.23 5.72 -12.14
C ASP A 91 -34.42 4.74 -13.01
N LYS A 92 -34.73 4.66 -14.31
CA LYS A 92 -33.98 3.83 -15.26
C LYS A 92 -32.53 4.28 -15.41
N LEU A 93 -32.30 5.60 -15.50
CA LEU A 93 -30.95 6.15 -15.55
C LEU A 93 -30.20 5.95 -14.23
N GLN A 94 -30.90 5.99 -13.10
CA GLN A 94 -30.34 5.70 -11.79
C GLN A 94 -29.90 4.23 -11.67
N GLU A 95 -30.72 3.28 -12.13
CA GLU A 95 -30.34 1.85 -12.22
C GLU A 95 -29.04 1.67 -13.02
N LEU A 96 -28.94 2.30 -14.20
CA LEU A 96 -27.73 2.29 -15.02
C LEU A 96 -26.52 2.88 -14.27
N GLY A 97 -26.73 3.99 -13.55
CA GLY A 97 -25.69 4.61 -12.72
C GLY A 97 -25.19 3.69 -11.60
N GLN A 98 -26.08 2.92 -10.95
CA GLN A 98 -25.70 1.92 -9.93
C GLN A 98 -24.84 0.80 -10.53
N GLU A 99 -25.11 0.44 -11.78
CA GLU A 99 -24.28 -0.50 -12.55
C GLU A 99 -22.98 0.10 -13.09
N ARG A 100 -22.74 1.39 -12.81
CA ARG A 100 -21.60 2.21 -13.26
C ARG A 100 -21.59 2.49 -14.76
N TRP A 101 -22.74 2.42 -15.41
CA TRP A 101 -22.89 2.91 -16.79
C TRP A 101 -23.00 4.43 -16.77
N GLU A 102 -22.16 5.07 -17.58
CA GLU A 102 -22.16 6.51 -17.82
C GLU A 102 -22.75 6.75 -19.21
N CYS A 103 -23.96 7.29 -19.27
CA CYS A 103 -24.60 7.65 -20.53
C CYS A 103 -24.13 9.03 -21.00
N PHE A 104 -23.44 9.07 -22.13
CA PHE A 104 -22.73 10.26 -22.62
C PHE A 104 -23.38 10.90 -23.84
N HIS A 105 -24.34 10.21 -24.46
CA HIS A 105 -25.09 10.72 -25.60
C HIS A 105 -26.53 10.19 -25.57
N ALA A 106 -27.47 11.04 -25.96
CA ALA A 106 -28.87 10.69 -26.14
C ALA A 106 -29.32 11.14 -27.53
N GLU A 107 -29.95 10.24 -28.26
CA GLU A 107 -30.45 10.44 -29.62
C GLU A 107 -31.97 10.25 -29.61
N PRO A 108 -32.76 11.30 -29.91
CA PRO A 108 -34.20 11.17 -30.02
C PRO A 108 -34.58 10.42 -31.30
N LEU A 109 -35.47 9.43 -31.17
CA LEU A 109 -36.10 8.71 -32.25
C LEU A 109 -37.62 9.00 -32.25
N ALA A 110 -38.31 8.59 -33.32
CA ALA A 110 -39.73 8.90 -33.49
C ALA A 110 -40.63 8.41 -32.35
N LYS A 111 -40.27 7.30 -31.67
CA LYS A 111 -41.06 6.69 -30.59
C LYS A 111 -40.26 6.38 -29.33
N SER A 112 -38.96 6.62 -29.34
CA SER A 112 -38.06 6.29 -28.25
C SER A 112 -36.92 7.28 -28.14
N LEU A 113 -36.25 7.27 -26.99
CA LEU A 113 -35.01 7.97 -26.72
C LEU A 113 -33.90 6.93 -26.57
N ARG A 114 -32.90 6.99 -27.43
CA ARG A 114 -31.75 6.08 -27.41
C ARG A 114 -30.61 6.72 -26.62
N PHE A 115 -30.07 6.00 -25.64
CA PHE A 115 -28.91 6.40 -24.87
C PHE A 115 -27.71 5.53 -25.22
N PHE A 116 -26.56 6.18 -25.40
CA PHE A 116 -25.28 5.53 -25.55
C PHE A 116 -24.52 5.67 -24.25
N CYS A 117 -24.18 4.53 -23.66
CA CYS A 117 -23.53 4.46 -22.37
C CYS A 117 -22.21 3.71 -22.47
N LYS A 118 -21.26 4.11 -21.64
CA LYS A 118 -19.95 3.47 -21.52
C LYS A 118 -19.65 3.17 -20.06
N ARG A 119 -18.79 2.18 -19.82
CA ARG A 119 -18.21 1.97 -18.48
C ARG A 119 -16.82 1.38 -18.57
N ARG A 120 -16.03 1.58 -17.51
CA ARG A 120 -14.79 0.83 -17.30
C ARG A 120 -15.10 -0.56 -16.71
N PRO A 121 -14.44 -1.63 -17.18
CA PRO A 121 -14.51 -2.93 -16.53
C PRO A 121 -14.17 -2.84 -15.03
N LYS A 122 -14.68 -3.78 -14.22
CA LYS A 122 -14.26 -3.87 -12.82
C LYS A 122 -12.78 -4.28 -12.79
N THR A 123 -11.97 -3.51 -12.06
CA THR A 123 -10.56 -3.82 -11.81
C THR A 123 -10.27 -3.80 -10.31
N TYR A 124 -9.39 -4.70 -9.90
CA TYR A 124 -8.91 -4.76 -8.51
C TYR A 124 -7.90 -3.66 -8.19
N LEU A 125 -7.33 -3.00 -9.22
CA LEU A 125 -6.36 -1.91 -9.05
C LEU A 125 -6.96 -0.70 -8.32
N ARG A 126 -8.29 -0.54 -8.31
CA ARG A 126 -8.98 0.52 -7.54
C ARG A 126 -8.73 0.41 -6.02
N TYR A 127 -8.48 -0.80 -5.52
CA TYR A 127 -8.31 -1.04 -4.07
C TYR A 127 -6.86 -0.98 -3.62
N ILE A 128 -5.92 -0.81 -4.56
CA ILE A 128 -4.52 -0.63 -4.21
C ILE A 128 -4.41 0.75 -3.54
N PRO A 129 -3.90 0.83 -2.30
CA PRO A 129 -3.64 2.10 -1.64
C PRO A 129 -2.78 2.96 -2.56
N LYS A 130 -3.14 4.23 -2.72
CA LYS A 130 -2.24 5.19 -3.37
C LYS A 130 -1.02 5.33 -2.47
N LEU A 131 0.02 4.55 -2.75
CA LEU A 131 1.36 4.73 -2.20
C LEU A 131 1.97 5.93 -2.93
N LEU A 132 1.43 7.12 -2.66
CA LEU A 132 1.98 8.41 -3.08
C LEU A 132 1.93 9.34 -1.87
#